data_AF-A0A661NKC9-F1
#
_entry.id   AF-A0A661NKC9-F1
#
_cell.length_a   1.000
_cell.length_b   1.000
_cell.length_c   1.000
_cell.angle_alpha   90.00
_cell.angle_beta   90.00
_cell.angle_gamma   90.00
#
_symmetry.space_group_name_H-M   'P 1'
#
loop_
_entity.id
_entity.type
_entity.pdbx_description
1 polymer ?
#
loop_
_entity_poly.entity_id
_entity_poly.type
_entity_poly.pdbx_seq_one_letter_code
_entity_poly.pdbx_strand_id
1 'polypeptide(L)'
;MKLTPKTVLAVSVTAGSILQLVGLWWCFRSGWPEVNLFVGLLIFALGTPLSVFGIERYALAIGRRDLWALTGLLGPIGALIITRLSPETTAASAQPVKPRSAVNRWVGLALTVVIALGWLWAARIWLQGHEWPRPNAIDDVKKNERLAYERLKLISDAQARFRTRDWDGDGKQTYATFVIHLWQDVDLQGRPVAVDLIPRELGFAMVQPFAVDGYYFKSLYSRALSADDGADQAAKGGRTGFRNLDPEKEWGVAAIPTVPRETGLRVFVADETGAIWTPENAGAWVTVQVSEPAKRGWIEVQSMAHLMELQGQTTYPVPGSSARR
;
A
#
# COMPACT_ATOMS: atom_id res chain seq x y z
N MET A 1 6.04 2.78 19.82
CA MET A 1 4.76 3.35 19.35
C MET A 1 4.82 3.43 17.82
N LYS A 2 3.99 2.69 17.07
CA LYS A 2 4.00 2.73 15.60
C LYS A 2 3.10 3.87 15.13
N LEU A 3 3.66 4.88 14.46
CA LEU A 3 2.88 5.98 13.88
C LEU A 3 2.11 5.46 12.66
N THR A 4 0.81 5.76 12.60
CA THR A 4 0.00 5.42 11.43
C THR A 4 0.41 6.27 10.23
N PRO A 5 0.20 5.84 8.97
CA PRO A 5 0.50 6.66 7.79
C PRO A 5 -0.18 8.03 7.82
N LYS A 6 -1.39 8.12 8.38
CA LYS A 6 -2.11 9.39 8.60
C LYS A 6 -1.38 10.29 9.60
N THR A 7 -0.85 9.72 10.67
CA THR A 7 -0.07 10.45 11.68
C THR A 7 1.27 10.93 11.09
N VAL A 8 1.94 10.11 10.28
CA VAL A 8 3.17 10.49 9.57
C VAL A 8 2.91 11.64 8.59
N LEU A 9 1.82 11.59 7.83
CA LEU A 9 1.40 12.70 6.96
C LEU A 9 1.17 13.98 7.77
N ALA A 10 0.31 13.90 8.79
CA ALA A 10 -0.09 15.06 9.58
C ALA A 10 1.14 15.72 10.20
N VAL A 11 2.01 14.95 10.86
CA VAL A 11 3.22 15.49 11.49
C VAL A 11 4.17 16.11 10.46
N SER A 12 4.42 15.43 9.34
CA SER A 12 5.41 15.90 8.35
C SER A 12 4.92 17.11 7.57
N VAL A 13 3.64 17.15 7.18
CA VAL A 13 3.03 18.30 6.49
C VAL A 13 2.88 19.47 7.44
N THR A 14 2.45 19.26 8.69
CA THR A 14 2.35 20.35 9.68
C THR A 14 3.72 20.92 10.00
N ALA A 15 4.74 20.09 10.24
CA ALA A 15 6.11 20.56 10.46
C ALA A 15 6.67 21.30 9.24
N GLY A 16 6.50 20.76 8.03
CA GLY A 16 6.92 21.41 6.80
C GLY A 16 6.22 22.75 6.56
N SER A 17 4.91 22.83 6.82
CA SER A 17 4.12 24.07 6.70
C SER A 17 4.53 25.11 7.74
N ILE A 18 4.80 24.69 9.00
CA ILE A 18 5.30 25.60 10.04
C ILE A 18 6.66 26.16 9.64
N LEU A 19 7.59 25.34 9.15
CA LEU A 19 8.88 25.80 8.65
C LEU A 19 8.71 26.79 7.49
N GLN A 20 7.82 26.51 6.54
CA GLN A 20 7.54 27.43 5.43
C GLN A 20 6.96 28.78 5.92
N LEU A 21 6.02 28.77 6.89
CA LEU A 21 5.46 29.98 7.47
C LEU A 21 6.46 30.77 8.31
N VAL A 22 7.30 30.09 9.10
CA VAL A 22 8.40 30.71 9.86
C VAL A 22 9.42 31.31 8.91
N GLY A 23 9.76 30.60 7.83
CA GLY A 23 10.65 31.10 6.79
C GLY A 23 10.10 32.36 6.12
N LEU A 24 8.84 32.35 5.70
CA LEU A 24 8.16 33.52 5.13
C LEU A 24 8.10 34.68 6.12
N TRP A 25 7.69 34.44 7.37
CA TRP A 25 7.66 35.47 8.40
C TRP A 25 9.05 36.09 8.65
N TRP A 26 10.09 35.24 8.66
CA TRP A 26 11.46 35.69 8.82
C TRP A 26 11.92 36.56 7.64
N CYS A 27 11.53 36.24 6.40
CA CYS A 27 11.80 37.09 5.22
C CYS A 27 11.23 38.51 5.35
N PHE A 28 10.10 38.68 6.04
CA PHE A 28 9.41 39.97 6.18
C PHE A 28 9.65 40.68 7.53
N ARG A 29 10.48 40.10 8.41
CA ARG A 29 10.79 40.70 9.71
C ARG A 29 11.66 41.95 9.53
N SER A 30 11.26 43.05 10.17
CA SER A 30 11.97 44.34 10.10
C SER A 30 13.32 44.28 10.84
N GLY A 31 14.38 44.67 10.15
CA GLY A 31 15.77 44.70 10.62
C GLY A 31 16.66 43.72 9.86
N TRP A 32 17.64 44.23 9.10
CA TRP A 32 18.58 43.46 8.26
C TRP A 32 17.89 42.60 7.18
N PRO A 33 17.25 43.23 6.17
CA PRO A 33 16.40 42.54 5.19
C PRO A 33 17.13 41.44 4.40
N GLU A 34 18.46 41.52 4.24
CA GLU A 34 19.23 40.53 3.47
C GLU A 34 19.49 39.23 4.25
N VAL A 35 19.87 39.33 5.53
CA VAL A 35 20.08 38.16 6.40
C VAL A 35 18.73 37.50 6.69
N ASN A 36 17.68 38.32 6.86
CA ASN A 36 16.33 37.83 7.08
C ASN A 36 15.74 37.14 5.84
N LEU A 37 15.96 37.69 4.64
CA LEU A 37 15.56 37.00 3.41
C LEU A 37 16.29 35.66 3.25
N PHE A 38 17.61 35.63 3.53
CA PHE A 38 18.41 34.41 3.43
C PHE A 38 17.96 33.32 4.41
N VAL A 39 17.86 33.65 5.69
CA VAL A 39 17.43 32.70 6.72
C VAL A 39 16.00 32.25 6.47
N GLY A 40 15.13 33.15 6.04
CA GLY A 40 13.74 32.82 5.72
C GLY A 40 13.60 31.87 4.53
N LEU A 41 14.34 32.10 3.44
CA LEU A 41 14.38 31.20 2.28
C LEU A 41 14.98 29.85 2.62
N LEU A 42 16.01 29.80 3.48
CA LEU A 42 16.61 28.55 3.93
C LEU A 42 15.61 27.71 4.74
N ILE A 43 14.91 28.32 5.70
CA ILE A 43 13.89 27.63 6.51
C ILE A 43 12.72 27.16 5.60
N PHE A 44 12.31 27.99 4.63
CA PHE A 44 11.29 27.62 3.65
C PHE A 44 11.72 26.42 2.77
N ALA A 45 12.96 26.43 2.27
CA ALA A 45 13.52 25.35 1.48
C ALA A 45 13.61 24.05 2.28
N LEU A 46 13.95 24.12 3.58
CA LEU A 46 14.02 22.96 4.48
C LEU A 46 12.63 22.38 4.83
N GLY A 47 11.57 23.19 4.82
CA GLY A 47 10.20 22.72 5.03
C GLY A 47 9.63 21.88 3.89
N THR A 48 10.11 22.10 2.65
CA THR A 48 9.58 21.44 1.45
C THR A 48 9.83 19.92 1.42
N PRO A 49 11.05 19.39 1.70
CA PRO A 49 11.29 17.95 1.78
C PRO A 49 10.42 17.23 2.82
N LEU A 50 10.14 17.86 3.96
CA LEU A 50 9.28 17.31 5.02
C LEU A 50 7.84 17.16 4.54
N SER A 51 7.29 18.19 3.89
CA SER A 51 5.94 18.13 3.31
C SER A 51 5.84 17.09 2.20
N VAL A 52 6.85 17.02 1.32
CA VAL A 52 6.92 16.03 0.22
C VAL A 52 6.98 14.60 0.77
N PHE A 53 7.84 14.34 1.76
CA PHE A 53 7.96 13.03 2.40
C PHE A 53 6.65 12.58 3.06
N GLY A 54 5.96 13.49 3.74
CA GLY A 54 4.66 13.19 4.35
C GLY A 54 3.61 12.76 3.31
N ILE A 55 3.50 13.54 2.23
CA ILE A 55 2.54 13.30 1.15
C ILE A 55 2.88 12.01 0.40
N GLU A 56 4.16 11.73 0.15
CA GLU A 56 4.64 10.50 -0.47
C GLU A 56 4.26 9.27 0.34
N ARG A 57 4.58 9.26 1.64
CA ARG A 57 4.25 8.14 2.53
C ARG A 57 2.75 7.88 2.62
N TYR A 58 1.96 8.96 2.60
CA TYR A 58 0.51 8.83 2.58
C TYR A 58 0.00 8.25 1.26
N ALA A 59 0.48 8.77 0.13
CA ALA A 59 0.07 8.35 -1.20
C ALA A 59 0.42 6.87 -1.46
N LEU A 60 1.58 6.41 -1.00
CA LEU A 60 1.96 4.99 -0.98
C LEU A 60 1.01 4.16 -0.12
N ALA A 61 0.66 4.65 1.07
CA ALA A 61 -0.23 3.92 1.99
C ALA A 61 -1.65 3.75 1.45
N ILE A 62 -2.12 4.65 0.57
CA ILE A 62 -3.47 4.59 -0.02
C ILE A 62 -3.48 4.13 -1.48
N GLY A 63 -2.33 3.75 -2.05
CA GLY A 63 -2.21 3.27 -3.43
C GLY A 63 -2.54 4.29 -4.51
N ARG A 64 -2.53 5.60 -4.22
CA ARG A 64 -2.87 6.67 -5.18
C ARG A 64 -1.62 7.35 -5.74
N ARG A 65 -1.22 6.94 -6.95
CA ARG A 65 -0.03 7.45 -7.66
C ARG A 65 -0.22 8.84 -8.31
N ASP A 66 -1.45 9.33 -8.42
CA ASP A 66 -1.77 10.60 -9.09
C ASP A 66 -1.62 11.84 -8.19
N LEU A 67 -1.68 11.68 -6.87
CA LEU A 67 -1.44 12.76 -5.89
C LEU A 67 -0.01 13.32 -5.92
N TRP A 68 0.89 12.66 -6.65
CA TRP A 68 2.32 12.98 -6.77
C TRP A 68 2.59 14.11 -7.76
N ALA A 69 1.70 14.34 -8.72
CA ALA A 69 1.81 15.48 -9.63
C ALA A 69 1.60 16.82 -8.90
N LEU A 70 0.87 16.81 -7.79
CA LEU A 70 0.57 18.01 -7.00
C LEU A 70 1.74 18.46 -6.11
N THR A 71 2.60 17.54 -5.64
CA THR A 71 3.78 17.88 -4.82
C THR A 71 4.88 18.56 -5.62
N GLY A 72 5.04 18.20 -6.90
CA GLY A 72 5.98 18.86 -7.81
C GLY A 72 5.63 20.30 -8.18
N LEU A 73 4.35 20.69 -8.05
CA LEU A 73 3.85 22.03 -8.43
C LEU A 73 3.99 23.08 -7.33
N LEU A 74 4.02 22.69 -6.05
CA LEU A 74 4.03 23.63 -4.93
C LEU A 74 5.37 24.39 -4.79
N GLY A 75 6.51 23.76 -5.09
CA GLY A 75 7.83 24.39 -5.06
C GLY A 75 8.00 25.53 -6.08
N PRO A 76 7.69 25.30 -7.38
CA PRO A 76 7.73 26.33 -8.42
C PRO A 76 6.77 27.50 -8.16
N ILE A 77 5.55 27.23 -7.66
CA ILE A 77 4.56 28.29 -7.34
C ILE A 77 5.08 29.18 -6.21
N GLY A 78 5.68 28.61 -5.16
CA GLY A 78 6.31 29.39 -4.09
C GLY A 78 7.45 30.28 -4.59
N ALA A 79 8.32 29.75 -5.45
CA ALA A 79 9.41 30.52 -6.06
C ALA A 79 8.90 31.65 -7.00
N LEU A 80 7.81 31.40 -7.74
CA LEU A 80 7.20 32.37 -8.64
C LEU A 80 6.51 33.52 -7.88
N ILE A 81 5.88 33.21 -6.74
CA ILE A 81 5.27 34.20 -5.85
C ILE A 81 6.34 35.08 -5.20
N ILE A 82 7.44 34.50 -4.72
CA ILE A 82 8.54 35.26 -4.08
C ILE A 82 9.24 36.21 -5.07
N THR A 83 9.44 35.77 -6.31
CA THR A 83 10.04 36.60 -7.37
C THR A 83 9.11 37.71 -7.87
N ARG A 84 7.78 37.52 -7.81
CA ARG A 84 6.77 38.53 -8.17
C ARG A 84 6.41 39.48 -7.03
N LEU A 85 6.57 39.07 -5.77
CA LEU A 85 6.26 39.89 -4.59
C LEU A 85 7.42 40.74 -4.11
N SER A 86 8.60 40.69 -4.75
CA SER A 86 9.66 41.67 -4.47
C SER A 86 9.13 43.04 -4.89
N PRO A 87 8.73 43.91 -3.96
CA PRO A 87 8.10 45.17 -4.32
C PRO A 87 9.14 46.00 -5.07
N GLU A 88 8.76 46.56 -6.22
CA GLU A 88 9.38 47.81 -6.63
C GLU A 88 9.12 48.78 -5.48
N THR A 89 10.13 48.98 -4.64
CA THR A 89 10.10 49.92 -3.53
C THR A 89 9.62 51.25 -4.05
N THR A 90 8.39 51.58 -3.69
CA THR A 90 7.72 52.83 -3.97
C THR A 90 8.64 53.97 -3.54
N ALA A 91 8.95 54.83 -4.50
CA ALA A 91 9.80 56.01 -4.34
C ALA A 91 9.19 56.97 -3.31
N ALA A 92 9.62 56.89 -2.06
CA ALA A 92 9.44 57.94 -1.08
C ALA A 92 10.65 57.97 -0.12
N SER A 93 11.46 59.04 -0.25
CA SER A 93 12.68 59.37 0.51
C SER A 93 13.91 58.46 0.26
N ALA A 94 14.57 58.68 -0.87
CA ALA A 94 15.86 58.06 -1.19
C ALA A 94 17.00 58.70 -0.37
N GLN A 95 17.39 58.08 0.75
CA GLN A 95 18.80 58.12 1.14
C GLN A 95 19.60 57.33 0.09
N PRO A 96 20.83 57.74 -0.28
CA PRO A 96 21.64 57.02 -1.25
C PRO A 96 21.94 55.63 -0.69
N VAL A 97 21.17 54.64 -1.15
CA VAL A 97 21.40 53.24 -0.82
C VAL A 97 22.78 52.90 -1.38
N LYS A 98 23.73 52.68 -0.48
CA LYS A 98 25.10 52.28 -0.82
C LYS A 98 25.03 51.13 -1.82
N PRO A 99 25.62 51.25 -3.03
CA PRO A 99 25.46 50.27 -4.07
C PRO A 99 25.83 48.90 -3.52
N ARG A 100 24.86 47.99 -3.49
CA ARG A 100 25.05 46.60 -3.06
C ARG A 100 26.29 46.07 -3.77
N SER A 101 27.28 45.66 -2.99
CA SER A 101 28.55 45.17 -3.53
C SER A 101 28.25 44.02 -4.49
N ALA A 102 28.98 43.96 -5.62
CA ALA A 102 28.84 42.87 -6.59
C ALA A 102 28.92 41.49 -5.92
N VAL A 103 29.62 41.40 -4.78
CA VAL A 103 29.75 40.24 -3.91
C VAL A 103 28.39 39.65 -3.50
N ASN A 104 27.41 40.44 -3.07
CA ASN A 104 26.12 39.90 -2.60
C ASN A 104 25.32 39.25 -3.74
N ARG A 105 25.50 39.71 -4.98
CA ARG A 105 24.85 39.10 -6.16
C ARG A 105 25.46 37.73 -6.49
N TRP A 106 26.79 37.63 -6.44
CA TRP A 106 27.48 36.36 -6.70
C TRP A 106 27.21 35.31 -5.62
N VAL A 107 27.12 35.72 -4.35
CA VAL A 107 26.76 34.82 -3.24
C VAL A 107 25.34 34.26 -3.41
N GLY A 108 24.36 35.11 -3.73
CA GLY A 108 22.98 34.66 -3.98
C GLY A 108 22.86 33.71 -5.18
N LEU A 109 23.60 33.98 -6.26
CA LEU A 109 23.64 33.10 -7.43
C LEU A 109 24.26 31.74 -7.09
N ALA A 110 25.43 31.74 -6.43
CA ALA A 110 26.12 30.51 -6.05
C ALA A 110 25.25 29.61 -5.15
N LEU A 111 24.56 30.20 -4.17
CA LEU A 111 23.66 29.46 -3.29
C LEU A 111 22.49 28.82 -4.04
N THR A 112 21.86 29.56 -4.96
CA THR A 112 20.75 29.07 -5.77
C THR A 112 21.18 27.88 -6.61
N VAL A 113 22.39 27.95 -7.21
CA VAL A 113 22.98 26.83 -7.98
C VAL A 113 23.20 25.61 -7.08
N VAL A 114 23.75 25.78 -5.87
CA VAL A 114 23.97 24.66 -4.93
C VAL A 114 22.66 23.98 -4.53
N ILE A 115 21.62 24.76 -4.22
CA ILE A 115 20.29 24.21 -3.88
C ILE A 115 19.70 23.44 -5.07
N ALA A 116 19.75 24.02 -6.27
CA ALA A 116 19.26 23.36 -7.48
C ALA A 116 20.01 22.05 -7.79
N LEU A 117 21.34 22.04 -7.63
CA LEU A 117 22.15 20.83 -7.77
C LEU A 117 21.81 19.78 -6.71
N GLY A 118 21.53 20.18 -5.47
CA GLY A 118 21.06 19.29 -4.40
C GLY A 118 19.72 18.62 -4.73
N TRP A 119 18.76 19.38 -5.27
CA TRP A 119 17.49 18.83 -5.75
C TRP A 119 17.67 17.88 -6.93
N LEU A 120 18.50 18.23 -7.92
CA LEU A 120 18.81 17.36 -9.06
C LEU A 120 19.50 16.07 -8.61
N TRP A 121 20.41 16.14 -7.63
CA TRP A 121 21.08 14.98 -7.06
C TRP A 121 20.12 14.09 -6.27
N ALA A 122 19.25 14.66 -5.44
CA ALA A 122 18.22 13.92 -4.72
C ALA A 122 17.23 13.24 -5.69
N ALA A 123 16.78 13.96 -6.73
CA ALA A 123 15.94 13.39 -7.79
C ALA A 123 16.65 12.27 -8.55
N ARG A 124 17.95 12.42 -8.83
CA ARG A 124 18.76 11.37 -9.46
C ARG A 124 18.92 10.14 -8.57
N ILE A 125 19.25 10.31 -7.28
CA ILE A 125 19.33 9.19 -6.33
C ILE A 125 17.98 8.51 -6.21
N TRP A 126 16.88 9.27 -6.20
CA TRP A 126 15.54 8.71 -6.19
C TRP A 126 15.25 7.92 -7.47
N LEU A 127 15.60 8.46 -8.65
CA LEU A 127 15.46 7.76 -9.94
C LEU A 127 16.37 6.53 -10.08
N GLN A 128 17.55 6.53 -9.46
CA GLN A 128 18.51 5.43 -9.50
C GLN A 128 18.26 4.38 -8.40
N GLY A 129 17.73 4.79 -7.26
CA GLY A 129 17.41 3.93 -6.11
C GLY A 129 16.01 3.32 -6.17
N HIS A 130 15.07 3.95 -6.87
CA HIS A 130 13.87 3.28 -7.37
C HIS A 130 14.21 2.62 -8.70
N GLU A 131 14.74 1.40 -8.65
CA GLU A 131 14.43 0.46 -9.71
C GLU A 131 12.90 0.34 -9.71
N TRP A 132 12.25 1.11 -10.59
CA TRP A 132 10.83 0.90 -10.88
C TRP A 132 10.69 -0.60 -11.09
N PRO A 133 9.86 -1.31 -10.30
CA PRO A 133 9.81 -2.76 -10.36
C PRO A 133 9.62 -3.10 -11.82
N ARG A 134 10.64 -3.74 -12.40
CA ARG A 134 10.57 -4.13 -13.80
C ARG A 134 9.29 -4.96 -13.89
N PRO A 135 8.43 -4.72 -14.88
CA PRO A 135 7.27 -5.57 -15.09
C PRO A 135 7.73 -7.02 -14.98
N ASN A 136 7.17 -7.76 -14.01
CA ASN A 136 7.62 -9.11 -13.68
C ASN A 136 7.65 -9.94 -14.96
N ALA A 137 8.69 -10.76 -15.16
CA ALA A 137 8.68 -11.67 -16.30
C ALA A 137 7.47 -12.61 -16.16
N ILE A 138 6.93 -13.11 -17.28
CA ILE A 138 5.79 -14.05 -17.24
C ILE A 138 6.12 -15.26 -16.35
N ASP A 139 7.36 -15.71 -16.35
CA ASP A 139 7.82 -16.82 -15.51
C ASP A 139 7.79 -16.49 -14.01
N ASP A 140 8.02 -15.22 -13.64
CA ASP A 140 7.89 -14.76 -12.25
C ASP A 140 6.42 -14.75 -11.83
N VAL A 141 5.50 -14.31 -12.71
CA VAL A 141 4.05 -14.36 -12.45
C VAL A 141 3.60 -15.80 -12.22
N LYS A 142 4.03 -16.73 -13.07
CA LYS A 142 3.74 -18.16 -12.93
C LYS A 142 4.35 -18.73 -11.65
N LYS A 143 5.57 -18.31 -11.29
CA LYS A 143 6.23 -18.72 -10.04
C LYS A 143 5.45 -18.25 -8.81
N ASN A 144 5.01 -16.99 -8.79
CA ASN A 144 4.22 -16.43 -7.71
C ASN A 144 2.90 -17.18 -7.52
N GLU A 145 2.21 -17.55 -8.60
CA GLU A 145 1.00 -18.37 -8.55
C GLU A 145 1.25 -19.77 -7.95
N ARG A 146 2.37 -20.42 -8.30
CA ARG A 146 2.76 -21.70 -7.70
C ARG A 146 3.04 -21.57 -6.21
N LEU A 147 3.78 -20.52 -5.81
CA LEU A 147 4.04 -20.24 -4.41
C LEU A 147 2.74 -19.95 -3.65
N ALA A 148 1.82 -19.16 -4.22
CA ALA A 148 0.52 -18.88 -3.61
C ALA A 148 -0.29 -20.16 -3.36
N TYR A 149 -0.28 -21.10 -4.32
CA TYR A 149 -0.90 -22.42 -4.15
C TYR A 149 -0.26 -23.23 -3.02
N GLU A 150 1.08 -23.28 -2.95
CA GLU A 150 1.80 -23.96 -1.86
C GLU A 150 1.50 -23.33 -0.49
N ARG A 151 1.43 -21.99 -0.41
CA ARG A 151 1.06 -21.29 0.82
C ARG A 151 -0.38 -21.59 1.25
N LEU A 152 -1.32 -21.70 0.30
CA LEU A 152 -2.69 -22.11 0.62
C LEU A 152 -2.77 -23.55 1.11
N LYS A 153 -1.97 -24.47 0.55
CA LYS A 153 -1.85 -25.83 1.10
C LYS A 153 -1.35 -25.81 2.53
N LEU A 154 -0.29 -25.04 2.80
CA LEU A 154 0.24 -24.89 4.15
C LEU A 154 -0.81 -24.30 5.12
N ILE A 155 -1.57 -23.29 4.69
CA ILE A 155 -2.67 -22.71 5.47
C ILE A 155 -3.76 -23.73 5.73
N SER A 156 -4.14 -24.54 4.73
CA SER A 156 -5.13 -25.62 4.86
C SER A 156 -4.69 -26.66 5.90
N ASP A 157 -3.46 -27.15 5.79
CA ASP A 157 -2.88 -28.11 6.74
C ASP A 157 -2.75 -27.50 8.15
N ALA A 158 -2.47 -26.20 8.24
CA ALA A 158 -2.45 -25.47 9.50
C ALA A 158 -3.85 -25.32 10.10
N GLN A 159 -4.90 -25.05 9.32
CA GLN A 159 -6.29 -24.99 9.79
C GLN A 159 -6.74 -26.34 10.36
N ALA A 160 -6.43 -27.44 9.66
CA ALA A 160 -6.74 -28.78 10.14
C ALA A 160 -6.07 -29.08 11.49
N ARG A 161 -4.78 -28.72 11.64
CA ARG A 161 -4.05 -28.88 12.91
C ARG A 161 -4.54 -27.93 14.00
N PHE A 162 -4.86 -26.69 13.65
CA PHE A 162 -5.35 -25.68 14.57
C PHE A 162 -6.60 -26.18 15.30
N ARG A 163 -7.57 -26.72 14.54
CA ARG A 163 -8.83 -27.25 15.08
C ARG A 163 -8.66 -28.43 16.05
N THR A 164 -7.51 -29.11 16.08
CA THR A 164 -7.30 -30.25 17.01
C THR A 164 -7.11 -29.83 18.47
N ARG A 165 -6.94 -28.54 18.73
CA ARG A 165 -6.62 -28.00 20.06
C ARG A 165 -7.47 -26.76 20.33
N ASP A 166 -7.88 -26.61 21.58
CA ASP A 166 -8.40 -25.37 22.13
C ASP A 166 -7.21 -24.44 22.44
N TRP A 167 -7.03 -23.42 21.60
CA TRP A 167 -5.90 -22.48 21.68
C TRP A 167 -6.17 -21.29 22.58
N ASP A 168 -7.44 -20.87 22.71
CA ASP A 168 -7.84 -19.71 23.50
C ASP A 168 -8.30 -20.07 24.92
N GLY A 169 -8.59 -21.34 25.17
CA GLY A 169 -9.02 -21.89 26.46
C GLY A 169 -10.52 -21.76 26.70
N ASP A 170 -11.33 -21.53 25.66
CA ASP A 170 -12.79 -21.37 25.76
C ASP A 170 -13.57 -22.71 25.82
N GLY A 171 -12.86 -23.84 25.70
CA GLY A 171 -13.41 -25.19 25.70
C GLY A 171 -13.88 -25.67 24.32
N LYS A 172 -13.65 -24.91 23.25
CA LYS A 172 -14.08 -25.24 21.88
C LYS A 172 -12.91 -25.47 20.96
N GLN A 173 -13.16 -26.32 19.97
CA GLN A 173 -12.21 -26.66 18.91
C GLN A 173 -12.69 -26.03 17.60
N THR A 174 -12.24 -24.80 17.35
CA THR A 174 -12.67 -24.00 16.19
C THR A 174 -11.54 -23.88 15.16
N TYR A 175 -11.90 -23.55 13.92
CA TYR A 175 -10.93 -23.09 12.93
C TYR A 175 -10.46 -21.68 13.25
N ALA A 176 -9.23 -21.36 12.84
CA ALA A 176 -8.70 -20.01 12.96
C ALA A 176 -9.51 -19.06 12.07
N THR A 177 -10.16 -18.08 12.71
CA THR A 177 -10.97 -17.07 12.00
C THR A 177 -10.11 -16.20 11.09
N PHE A 178 -8.90 -15.86 11.53
CA PHE A 178 -7.93 -15.05 10.79
C PHE A 178 -6.67 -15.87 10.51
N VAL A 179 -6.09 -15.74 9.31
CA VAL A 179 -4.83 -16.44 8.94
C VAL A 179 -3.72 -16.16 9.96
N ILE A 180 -3.67 -14.95 10.54
CA ILE A 180 -2.67 -14.60 11.56
C ILE A 180 -2.75 -15.48 12.82
N HIS A 181 -3.93 -16.00 13.18
CA HIS A 181 -4.11 -16.87 14.35
C HIS A 181 -3.46 -18.24 14.17
N LEU A 182 -3.18 -18.66 12.92
CA LEU A 182 -2.39 -19.86 12.65
C LEU A 182 -0.91 -19.70 13.04
N TRP A 183 -0.45 -18.47 13.23
CA TRP A 183 0.88 -18.17 13.76
C TRP A 183 0.83 -17.82 15.25
N GLN A 184 -0.09 -16.94 15.64
CA GLN A 184 -0.25 -16.51 17.03
C GLN A 184 -1.72 -16.18 17.32
N ASP A 185 -2.27 -16.84 18.33
CA ASP A 185 -3.64 -16.63 18.79
C ASP A 185 -3.68 -15.84 20.11
N VAL A 186 -4.85 -15.70 20.71
CA VAL A 186 -5.07 -14.94 21.95
C VAL A 186 -5.92 -15.76 22.91
N ASP A 187 -5.48 -15.90 24.17
CA ASP A 187 -6.25 -16.59 25.20
C ASP A 187 -7.45 -15.77 25.72
N LEU A 188 -8.30 -16.39 26.55
CA LEU A 188 -9.43 -15.72 27.23
C LEU A 188 -9.03 -14.48 28.04
N GLN A 189 -7.76 -14.34 28.43
CA GLN A 189 -7.24 -13.17 29.15
C GLN A 189 -6.65 -12.10 28.21
N GLY A 190 -6.74 -12.28 26.90
CA GLY A 190 -6.19 -11.36 25.91
C GLY A 190 -4.68 -11.49 25.72
N ARG A 191 -4.05 -12.56 26.24
CA ARG A 191 -2.59 -12.75 26.13
C ARG A 191 -2.25 -13.53 24.87
N PRO A 192 -1.15 -13.19 24.19
CA PRO A 192 -0.73 -13.90 22.99
C PRO A 192 -0.33 -15.34 23.31
N VAL A 193 -0.82 -16.29 22.52
CA VAL A 193 -0.46 -17.70 22.56
C VAL A 193 0.28 -18.04 21.27
N ALA A 194 1.50 -18.58 21.39
CA ALA A 194 2.27 -19.02 20.23
C ALA A 194 1.66 -20.30 19.64
N VAL A 195 1.33 -20.26 18.36
CA VAL A 195 0.71 -21.37 17.62
C VAL A 195 1.71 -21.97 16.64
N ASP A 196 2.45 -21.12 15.92
CA ASP A 196 3.56 -21.46 15.02
C ASP A 196 3.25 -22.56 13.98
N LEU A 197 2.00 -22.69 13.53
CA LEU A 197 1.61 -23.64 12.48
C LEU A 197 1.96 -23.12 11.08
N ILE A 198 2.11 -21.81 10.93
CA ILE A 198 2.63 -21.14 9.73
C ILE A 198 3.73 -20.13 10.09
N PRO A 199 4.63 -19.77 9.15
CA PRO A 199 5.60 -18.70 9.37
C PRO A 199 4.92 -17.35 9.63
N ARG A 200 5.54 -16.54 10.49
CA ARG A 200 5.08 -15.19 10.83
C ARG A 200 4.78 -14.33 9.60
N GLU A 201 5.65 -14.34 8.61
CA GLU A 201 5.50 -13.55 7.37
C GLU A 201 4.18 -13.87 6.66
N LEU A 202 3.81 -15.16 6.58
CA LEU A 202 2.55 -15.59 5.99
C LEU A 202 1.34 -15.19 6.85
N GLY A 203 1.47 -15.27 8.18
CA GLY A 203 0.43 -14.81 9.11
C GLY A 203 0.12 -13.31 8.98
N PHE A 204 1.12 -12.48 8.64
CA PHE A 204 0.93 -11.05 8.40
C PHE A 204 0.50 -10.70 6.98
N ALA A 205 0.62 -11.62 6.03
CA ALA A 205 0.33 -11.40 4.62
C ALA A 205 -1.17 -11.32 4.31
N MET A 206 -2.01 -10.73 5.17
CA MET A 206 -3.47 -10.68 5.02
C MET A 206 -3.96 -9.50 4.17
N VAL A 207 -3.10 -8.53 3.88
CA VAL A 207 -3.41 -7.33 3.10
C VAL A 207 -2.28 -7.00 2.14
N GLN A 208 -2.61 -6.28 1.07
CA GLN A 208 -1.72 -5.94 -0.04
C GLN A 208 -0.32 -5.42 0.38
N PRO A 209 -0.16 -4.50 1.37
CA PRO A 209 1.16 -4.01 1.75
C PRO A 209 2.09 -5.03 2.42
N PHE A 210 1.54 -6.15 2.89
CA PHE A 210 2.30 -7.24 3.54
C PHE A 210 2.31 -8.51 2.69
N ALA A 211 1.97 -8.40 1.40
CA ALA A 211 1.98 -9.53 0.50
C ALA A 211 3.34 -10.24 0.48
N VAL A 212 3.30 -11.56 0.39
CA VAL A 212 4.46 -12.44 0.27
C VAL A 212 4.39 -13.09 -1.10
N ASP A 213 5.52 -13.11 -1.81
CA ASP A 213 5.61 -13.71 -3.15
C ASP A 213 4.55 -13.15 -4.14
N GLY A 214 4.20 -11.86 -3.99
CA GLY A 214 3.23 -11.19 -4.84
C GLY A 214 1.75 -11.44 -4.50
N TYR A 215 1.45 -12.16 -3.42
CA TYR A 215 0.09 -12.51 -2.99
C TYR A 215 -0.18 -12.15 -1.53
N TYR A 216 -1.44 -11.84 -1.23
CA TYR A 216 -1.94 -11.72 0.15
C TYR A 216 -3.13 -12.66 0.37
N PHE A 217 -3.32 -13.09 1.62
CA PHE A 217 -4.19 -14.18 2.04
C PHE A 217 -5.32 -13.65 2.91
N LYS A 218 -6.49 -13.44 2.30
CA LYS A 218 -7.64 -12.86 2.95
C LYS A 218 -8.56 -13.97 3.49
N SER A 219 -8.76 -14.00 4.81
CA SER A 219 -9.81 -14.82 5.43
C SER A 219 -11.20 -14.40 4.90
N LEU A 220 -12.03 -15.40 4.63
CA LEU A 220 -13.42 -15.24 4.22
C LEU A 220 -14.30 -15.43 5.45
N TYR A 221 -15.24 -14.52 5.67
CA TYR A 221 -16.17 -14.58 6.82
C TYR A 221 -17.60 -14.88 6.38
N SER A 222 -17.87 -14.79 5.08
CA SER A 222 -19.18 -15.08 4.51
C SER A 222 -19.05 -15.72 3.14
N ARG A 223 -20.05 -16.54 2.81
CA ARG A 223 -20.25 -17.11 1.47
C ARG A 223 -21.55 -16.59 0.90
N ALA A 224 -21.64 -16.58 -0.43
CA ALA A 224 -22.93 -16.39 -1.07
C ALA A 224 -23.90 -17.49 -0.59
N LEU A 225 -25.20 -17.25 -0.66
CA LEU A 225 -26.16 -18.36 -0.54
C LEU A 225 -26.30 -19.01 -1.92
N SER A 226 -26.44 -20.34 -1.96
CA SER A 226 -26.91 -21.00 -3.17
C SER A 226 -28.32 -20.49 -3.51
N ALA A 227 -28.80 -20.69 -4.74
CA ALA A 227 -30.17 -20.29 -5.09
C ALA A 227 -31.21 -20.97 -4.18
N ASP A 228 -30.93 -22.22 -3.81
CA ASP A 228 -31.78 -23.05 -2.94
C ASP A 228 -31.73 -22.54 -1.48
N ASP A 229 -30.54 -22.25 -0.94
CA ASP A 229 -30.40 -21.73 0.43
C ASP A 229 -30.86 -20.26 0.57
N GLY A 230 -30.79 -19.51 -0.54
CA GLY A 230 -31.20 -18.12 -0.62
C GLY A 230 -32.70 -17.94 -0.43
N ALA A 231 -33.51 -18.90 -0.89
CA ALA A 231 -34.95 -18.89 -0.73
C ALA A 231 -35.37 -19.02 0.75
N ASP A 232 -34.72 -19.92 1.51
CA ASP A 232 -34.99 -20.14 2.93
C ASP A 232 -34.57 -18.96 3.82
N GLN A 233 -33.46 -18.29 3.48
CA GLN A 233 -33.00 -17.07 4.18
C GLN A 233 -33.84 -15.84 3.83
N ALA A 234 -34.24 -15.69 2.56
CA ALA A 234 -35.14 -14.64 2.12
C ALA A 234 -36.49 -14.72 2.85
N ALA A 235 -37.01 -15.95 3.03
CA ALA A 235 -38.24 -16.20 3.77
C ALA A 235 -38.15 -15.82 5.26
N LYS A 236 -36.94 -15.80 5.84
CA LYS A 236 -36.66 -15.40 7.23
C LYS A 236 -36.28 -13.91 7.39
N GLY A 237 -36.43 -13.10 6.34
CA GLY A 237 -36.12 -11.67 6.39
C GLY A 237 -34.62 -11.35 6.45
N GLY A 238 -33.75 -12.31 6.14
CA GLY A 238 -32.31 -12.11 6.03
C GLY A 238 -31.93 -11.29 4.78
N ARG A 239 -30.74 -10.68 4.79
CA ARG A 239 -30.16 -10.07 3.58
C ARG A 239 -30.03 -11.18 2.52
N THR A 240 -30.78 -11.05 1.44
CA THR A 240 -30.77 -11.99 0.32
C THR A 240 -29.35 -12.14 -0.21
N GLY A 241 -28.80 -13.36 -0.11
CA GLY A 241 -27.60 -13.76 -0.84
C GLY A 241 -26.32 -14.00 -0.05
N PHE A 242 -26.25 -13.85 1.28
CA PHE A 242 -25.04 -14.17 2.06
C PHE A 242 -25.30 -14.84 3.42
N ARG A 243 -24.42 -15.78 3.79
CA ARG A 243 -24.36 -16.42 5.12
C ARG A 243 -22.95 -16.28 5.69
N ASN A 244 -22.85 -15.99 6.99
CA ASN A 244 -21.58 -16.01 7.70
C ASN A 244 -21.09 -17.45 7.89
N LEU A 245 -19.78 -17.65 7.78
CA LEU A 245 -19.16 -18.94 8.07
C LEU A 245 -19.21 -19.22 9.57
N ASP A 246 -19.56 -20.46 9.92
CA ASP A 246 -19.53 -20.96 11.29
C ASP A 246 -18.11 -21.48 11.59
N PRO A 247 -17.28 -20.79 12.40
CA PRO A 247 -15.88 -21.19 12.63
C PRO A 247 -15.74 -22.55 13.32
N GLU A 248 -16.80 -23.10 13.92
CA GLU A 248 -16.80 -24.47 14.46
C GLU A 248 -16.81 -25.55 13.35
N LYS A 249 -17.22 -25.18 12.12
CA LYS A 249 -17.51 -26.11 11.02
C LYS A 249 -16.83 -25.76 9.70
N GLU A 250 -16.63 -24.48 9.43
CA GLU A 250 -16.24 -23.96 8.14
C GLU A 250 -15.11 -22.93 8.26
N TRP A 251 -14.27 -22.86 7.25
CA TRP A 251 -13.31 -21.79 7.08
C TRP A 251 -13.14 -21.47 5.60
N GLY A 252 -12.52 -20.34 5.29
CA GLY A 252 -12.16 -20.01 3.92
C GLY A 252 -11.05 -18.98 3.88
N VAL A 253 -10.11 -19.17 2.96
CA VAL A 253 -9.01 -18.23 2.72
C VAL A 253 -8.81 -18.07 1.23
N ALA A 254 -8.62 -16.83 0.79
CA ALA A 254 -8.30 -16.53 -0.58
C ALA A 254 -6.90 -15.95 -0.74
N ALA A 255 -6.13 -16.49 -1.67
CA ALA A 255 -4.88 -15.89 -2.13
C ALA A 255 -5.16 -14.97 -3.31
N ILE A 256 -4.88 -13.68 -3.14
CA ILE A 256 -5.19 -12.61 -4.10
C ILE A 256 -3.88 -11.96 -4.54
N PRO A 257 -3.65 -11.75 -5.86
CA PRO A 257 -2.46 -11.07 -6.33
C PRO A 257 -2.48 -9.59 -5.88
N THR A 258 -1.33 -9.11 -5.44
CA THR A 258 -1.10 -7.73 -4.98
C THR A 258 -1.39 -6.72 -6.09
N VAL A 259 -0.92 -7.00 -7.30
CA VAL A 259 -1.21 -6.20 -8.48
C VAL A 259 -1.67 -7.16 -9.57
N PRO A 260 -2.97 -7.22 -9.85
CA PRO A 260 -3.52 -8.13 -10.85
C PRO A 260 -2.78 -7.98 -12.18
N ARG A 261 -2.46 -9.11 -12.81
CA ARG A 261 -1.68 -9.24 -14.06
C ARG A 261 -0.18 -8.96 -13.94
N GLU A 262 0.28 -8.31 -12.88
CA GLU A 262 1.71 -8.05 -12.66
C GLU A 262 2.32 -9.04 -11.66
N THR A 263 1.67 -9.31 -10.54
CA THR A 263 2.19 -10.26 -9.54
C THR A 263 1.54 -11.63 -9.62
N GLY A 264 0.40 -11.72 -10.29
CA GLY A 264 -0.39 -12.94 -10.48
C GLY A 264 -1.65 -12.65 -11.29
N LEU A 265 -2.16 -13.66 -11.99
CA LEU A 265 -3.39 -13.55 -12.78
C LEU A 265 -4.54 -14.31 -12.12
N ARG A 266 -4.23 -15.40 -11.42
CA ARG A 266 -5.21 -16.27 -10.75
C ARG A 266 -5.45 -15.83 -9.31
N VAL A 267 -6.72 -15.89 -8.90
CA VAL A 267 -7.13 -15.85 -7.50
C VAL A 267 -7.40 -17.29 -7.08
N PHE A 268 -6.90 -17.67 -5.92
CA PHE A 268 -7.15 -19.00 -5.36
C PHE A 268 -8.02 -18.89 -4.12
N VAL A 269 -8.89 -19.87 -3.89
CA VAL A 269 -9.72 -19.99 -2.69
C VAL A 269 -9.58 -21.39 -2.14
N ALA A 270 -9.27 -21.50 -0.85
CA ALA A 270 -9.30 -22.74 -0.10
C ALA A 270 -10.46 -22.72 0.91
N ASP A 271 -11.03 -23.89 1.20
CA ASP A 271 -12.17 -24.07 2.10
C ASP A 271 -11.95 -25.23 3.10
N GLU A 272 -12.96 -25.52 3.94
CA GLU A 272 -12.93 -26.57 4.96
C GLU A 272 -12.66 -27.98 4.47
N THR A 273 -12.82 -28.26 3.18
CA THR A 273 -12.48 -29.55 2.60
C THR A 273 -10.98 -29.68 2.32
N GLY A 274 -10.26 -28.56 2.34
CA GLY A 274 -8.87 -28.44 1.94
C GLY A 274 -8.66 -28.38 0.42
N ALA A 275 -9.74 -28.45 -0.36
CA ALA A 275 -9.71 -28.22 -1.80
C ALA A 275 -9.31 -26.76 -2.09
N ILE A 276 -8.56 -26.56 -3.18
CA ILE A 276 -8.13 -25.25 -3.64
C ILE A 276 -8.75 -25.01 -5.01
N TRP A 277 -9.46 -23.90 -5.16
CA TRP A 277 -10.21 -23.54 -6.35
C TRP A 277 -9.63 -22.29 -7.00
N THR A 278 -9.70 -22.20 -8.32
CA THR A 278 -9.39 -20.98 -9.11
C THR A 278 -10.51 -20.75 -10.13
N PRO A 279 -10.80 -19.50 -10.54
CA PRO A 279 -11.65 -19.27 -11.69
C PRO A 279 -11.05 -19.92 -12.93
N GLU A 280 -11.91 -20.48 -13.77
CA GLU A 280 -11.55 -21.06 -15.07
C GLU A 280 -10.91 -19.99 -15.98
N ASN A 281 -11.57 -18.84 -16.08
CA ASN A 281 -11.05 -17.66 -16.78
C ASN A 281 -10.13 -16.84 -15.87
N ALA A 282 -8.82 -17.06 -16.00
CA ALA A 282 -7.81 -16.30 -15.27
C ALA A 282 -7.88 -14.79 -15.61
N GLY A 283 -7.78 -13.92 -14.59
CA GLY A 283 -7.72 -12.47 -14.77
C GLY A 283 -9.06 -11.73 -14.85
N ALA A 284 -10.19 -12.44 -14.77
CA ALA A 284 -11.46 -11.80 -14.44
C ALA A 284 -11.43 -11.34 -12.98
N TRP A 285 -11.90 -10.12 -12.71
CA TRP A 285 -12.12 -9.68 -11.33
C TRP A 285 -13.25 -10.50 -10.74
N VAL A 286 -12.92 -11.45 -9.88
CA VAL A 286 -13.93 -12.27 -9.21
C VAL A 286 -14.09 -11.76 -7.79
N THR A 287 -15.32 -11.43 -7.42
CA THR A 287 -15.67 -11.20 -6.03
C THR A 287 -15.46 -12.51 -5.29
N VAL A 288 -14.55 -12.50 -4.32
CA VAL A 288 -14.15 -13.67 -3.53
C VAL A 288 -15.25 -14.03 -2.53
N GLN A 289 -16.36 -14.57 -3.05
CA GLN A 289 -17.56 -14.92 -2.30
C GLN A 289 -18.14 -16.20 -2.92
N VAL A 290 -17.44 -17.30 -2.69
CA VAL A 290 -17.73 -18.55 -3.36
C VAL A 290 -18.41 -19.48 -2.39
N SER A 291 -19.70 -19.70 -2.60
CA SER A 291 -20.51 -20.64 -1.82
C SER A 291 -20.39 -22.07 -2.32
N GLU A 292 -20.24 -22.20 -3.64
CA GLU A 292 -20.08 -23.45 -4.37
C GLU A 292 -19.16 -23.17 -5.57
N PRO A 293 -17.84 -23.35 -5.42
CA PRO A 293 -16.89 -23.03 -6.48
C PRO A 293 -17.22 -23.78 -7.78
N ALA A 294 -17.48 -25.08 -7.67
CA ALA A 294 -17.77 -25.95 -8.80
C ALA A 294 -18.94 -25.47 -9.70
N LYS A 295 -19.92 -24.74 -9.16
CA LYS A 295 -21.10 -24.31 -9.95
C LYS A 295 -20.93 -22.96 -10.65
N ARG A 296 -19.83 -22.23 -10.45
CA ARG A 296 -19.66 -20.84 -10.94
C ARG A 296 -18.43 -20.63 -11.83
N GLY A 297 -18.04 -21.64 -12.61
CA GLY A 297 -16.85 -21.55 -13.47
C GLY A 297 -15.56 -21.46 -12.65
N TRP A 298 -15.52 -22.10 -11.48
CA TRP A 298 -14.28 -22.39 -10.78
C TRP A 298 -13.91 -23.85 -10.99
N ILE A 299 -12.61 -24.08 -11.07
CA ILE A 299 -12.00 -25.39 -11.25
C ILE A 299 -11.14 -25.71 -10.03
N GLU A 300 -11.17 -26.97 -9.62
CA GLU A 300 -10.35 -27.45 -8.51
C GLU A 300 -8.92 -27.70 -8.97
N VAL A 301 -7.95 -27.12 -8.27
CA VAL A 301 -6.52 -27.28 -8.51
C VAL A 301 -6.00 -28.49 -7.72
N GLN A 302 -6.27 -29.68 -8.25
CA GLN A 302 -5.96 -30.97 -7.63
C GLN A 302 -4.46 -31.15 -7.27
N SER A 303 -3.55 -30.59 -8.06
CA SER A 303 -2.11 -30.75 -7.86
C SER A 303 -1.30 -29.58 -8.42
N MET A 304 -0.01 -29.52 -8.08
CA MET A 304 0.93 -28.57 -8.69
C MET A 304 1.05 -28.79 -10.20
N ALA A 305 1.04 -30.05 -10.67
CA ALA A 305 1.07 -30.37 -12.08
C ALA A 305 -0.17 -29.84 -12.81
N HIS A 306 -1.35 -30.01 -12.21
CA HIS A 306 -2.59 -29.45 -12.75
C HIS A 306 -2.54 -27.91 -12.79
N LEU A 307 -2.00 -27.25 -11.75
CA LEU A 307 -1.78 -25.80 -11.80
C LEU A 307 -0.87 -25.41 -12.97
N MET A 308 0.25 -26.11 -13.17
CA MET A 308 1.18 -25.82 -14.26
C MET A 308 0.54 -26.03 -15.64
N GLU A 309 -0.33 -27.02 -15.80
CA GLU A 309 -1.13 -27.21 -17.01
C GLU A 309 -2.06 -26.02 -17.26
N LEU A 310 -2.80 -25.58 -16.23
CA LEU A 310 -3.64 -24.38 -16.31
C LEU A 310 -2.83 -23.13 -16.67
N GLN A 311 -1.61 -22.99 -16.14
CA GLN A 311 -0.68 -21.92 -16.51
C GLN A 311 -0.20 -22.02 -17.97
N GLY A 312 -0.09 -23.23 -18.52
CA GLY A 312 0.24 -23.46 -19.93
C GLY A 312 -0.87 -23.06 -20.89
N GLN A 313 -2.13 -23.21 -20.45
CA GLN A 313 -3.33 -22.83 -21.22
C GLN A 313 -3.68 -21.34 -21.11
N THR A 314 -3.05 -20.62 -20.18
CA THR A 314 -3.37 -19.23 -19.87
C THR A 314 -2.50 -18.26 -20.66
N THR A 315 -3.11 -17.33 -21.39
CA THR A 315 -2.40 -16.22 -22.03
C THR A 315 -2.08 -15.14 -21.01
N TYR A 316 -0.81 -15.02 -20.63
CA TYR A 316 -0.35 -13.95 -19.75
C TYR A 316 -0.14 -12.66 -20.55
N PRO A 317 -0.54 -11.49 -20.01
CA PRO A 317 -0.25 -10.22 -20.65
C PRO A 317 1.26 -10.01 -20.72
N VAL A 318 1.74 -9.48 -21.85
CA VAL A 318 3.15 -9.18 -22.02
C VAL A 318 3.51 -8.05 -21.02
N PRO A 319 4.57 -8.21 -20.22
CA PRO A 319 4.95 -7.19 -19.25
C PRO A 319 5.17 -5.83 -19.95
N GLY A 320 4.52 -4.78 -19.47
CA GLY A 320 4.54 -3.44 -20.08
C GLY A 320 3.48 -3.20 -21.18
N SER A 321 2.69 -4.21 -21.57
CA SER A 321 1.60 -4.07 -22.55
C SER A 321 0.27 -3.60 -21.93
N SER A 322 0.27 -3.08 -20.71
CA SER A 322 -0.93 -2.48 -20.12
C SER A 322 -1.33 -1.27 -20.95
N ALA A 323 -2.22 -1.49 -21.93
CA ALA A 323 -2.95 -0.41 -22.57
C ALA A 323 -3.54 0.44 -21.45
N ARG A 324 -3.06 1.68 -21.31
CA ARG A 324 -3.60 2.67 -20.38
C ARG A 324 -5.12 2.70 -20.61
N ARG A 325 -5.89 2.18 -19.66
CA ARG A 325 -7.33 2.37 -19.59
C ARG A 325 -7.62 3.21 -18.35
#